data_AF-A0A7R9F9S5-F1
#
_entry.id   AF-A0A7R9F9S5-F1
#
_cell.length_a   1.000
_cell.length_b   1.000
_cell.length_c   1.000
_cell.angle_alpha   90.00
_cell.angle_beta   90.00
_cell.angle_gamma   90.00
#
_symmetry.space_group_name_H-M   'P 1'
#
loop_
_entity.id
_entity.type
_entity.pdbx_description
1 polymer ?
#
loop_
_entity_poly.entity_id
_entity_poly.type
_entity_poly.pdbx_seq_one_letter_code
_entity_poly.pdbx_strand_id
1 'polypeptide(L)'
;MDEDPCLKYFMVTSTQRPARSPPTMYLSALLFISLTTAALLVISTESRSHPCTPCDEEECEIEPAGCRYGFARDNCNRKVCAKGPGEFCGGPSSIWGRCTDSLHCKCNRCSGCDTESVDCYNRENCVPLRRLIEGY
;
A
#
# COMPACT_ATOMS: atom_id res chain seq x y z
N MET A 1 -60.59 -6.45 -56.67
CA MET A 1 -61.38 -7.22 -55.71
C MET A 1 -60.55 -8.44 -55.35
N ASP A 2 -60.01 -8.63 -54.18
CA ASP A 2 -59.91 -7.87 -52.94
C ASP A 2 -58.79 -8.61 -52.18
N GLU A 3 -57.70 -7.94 -51.85
CA GLU A 3 -56.71 -8.47 -50.91
C GLU A 3 -56.67 -7.49 -49.74
N ASP A 4 -57.44 -7.79 -48.71
CA ASP A 4 -57.22 -7.42 -47.31
C ASP A 4 -58.27 -8.19 -46.46
N PRO A 5 -57.97 -8.69 -45.23
CA PRO A 5 -57.22 -7.90 -44.25
C PRO A 5 -56.33 -8.69 -43.26
N CYS A 6 -55.33 -7.95 -42.77
CA CYS A 6 -54.99 -7.76 -41.37
C CYS A 6 -54.60 -8.93 -40.45
N LEU A 7 -53.40 -8.70 -39.89
CA LEU A 7 -53.10 -8.74 -38.46
C LEU A 7 -53.44 -10.05 -37.76
N LYS A 8 -52.38 -10.78 -37.40
CA LYS A 8 -52.17 -11.12 -36.00
C LYS A 8 -50.76 -11.67 -35.79
N TYR A 9 -50.03 -10.99 -34.90
CA TYR A 9 -48.89 -11.51 -34.15
C TYR A 9 -47.61 -11.74 -34.98
N PHE A 10 -46.45 -11.13 -34.72
CA PHE A 10 -45.87 -10.66 -33.47
C PHE A 10 -44.77 -9.63 -33.81
N MET A 11 -44.65 -8.62 -32.96
CA MET A 11 -43.70 -7.52 -33.10
C MET A 11 -42.25 -7.93 -32.78
N VAL A 12 -41.35 -7.05 -33.22
CA VAL A 12 -39.96 -6.83 -32.77
C VAL A 12 -38.88 -7.65 -33.48
N THR A 13 -38.62 -7.30 -34.75
CA THR A 13 -37.24 -7.22 -35.24
C THR A 13 -36.88 -5.74 -35.38
N SER A 14 -36.22 -5.20 -34.36
CA SER A 14 -35.65 -3.85 -34.41
C SER A 14 -34.47 -3.87 -35.38
N THR A 15 -34.72 -3.38 -36.59
CA THR A 15 -33.69 -2.94 -37.51
C THR A 15 -32.99 -1.74 -36.88
N GLN A 16 -31.83 -1.98 -36.26
CA GLN A 16 -30.94 -0.91 -35.83
C GLN A 16 -30.56 -0.09 -37.06
N ARG A 17 -31.22 1.06 -37.24
CA ARG A 17 -30.70 2.13 -38.11
C ARG A 17 -29.35 2.55 -37.52
N PRO A 18 -28.30 2.78 -38.32
CA PRO A 18 -27.11 3.44 -37.79
C PRO A 18 -27.54 4.84 -37.38
N ALA A 19 -27.69 5.04 -36.07
CA ALA A 19 -27.89 6.35 -35.50
C ALA A 19 -26.63 7.16 -35.83
N ARG A 20 -26.74 8.03 -36.84
CA ARG A 20 -25.73 9.03 -37.15
C ARG A 20 -25.73 10.00 -35.96
N SER A 21 -24.95 9.65 -34.94
CA SER A 21 -24.82 10.43 -33.72
C SER A 21 -24.25 11.82 -34.09
N PRO A 22 -24.80 12.91 -33.52
CA PRO A 22 -24.37 14.26 -33.84
C PRO A 22 -22.89 14.46 -33.43
N PRO A 23 -22.10 15.25 -34.18
CA PRO A 23 -20.68 15.50 -33.89
C PRO A 23 -20.45 16.10 -32.49
N THR A 24 -21.47 16.73 -31.90
CA THR A 24 -21.47 17.24 -30.51
C THR A 24 -21.34 16.14 -29.46
N MET A 25 -21.75 14.90 -29.78
CA MET A 25 -21.73 13.77 -28.85
C MET A 25 -20.32 13.19 -28.66
N TYR A 26 -19.48 13.26 -29.70
CA TYR A 26 -18.08 12.83 -29.61
C TYR A 26 -17.21 13.86 -28.91
N LEU A 27 -17.46 15.15 -29.14
CA LEU A 27 -16.74 16.23 -28.48
C LEU A 27 -16.99 16.25 -26.97
N SER A 28 -18.23 16.02 -26.54
CA SER A 28 -18.54 15.90 -25.11
C SER A 28 -17.90 14.66 -24.49
N ALA A 29 -17.96 13.50 -25.16
CA ALA A 29 -17.32 12.27 -24.68
C ALA A 29 -15.80 12.41 -24.49
N LEU A 30 -15.09 13.02 -25.45
CA LEU A 30 -13.65 13.27 -25.33
C LEU A 30 -13.31 14.21 -24.17
N LEU A 31 -14.16 15.20 -23.91
CA LEU A 31 -13.99 16.15 -22.80
C LEU A 31 -14.23 15.47 -21.44
N PHE A 32 -15.19 14.55 -21.34
CA PHE A 32 -15.36 13.73 -20.13
C PHE A 32 -14.19 12.76 -19.93
N ILE A 33 -13.68 12.13 -20.99
CA ILE A 33 -12.53 11.21 -20.91
C ILE A 33 -11.26 11.97 -20.50
N SER A 34 -11.00 13.15 -21.04
CA SER A 34 -9.84 13.96 -20.64
C SER A 34 -9.95 14.44 -19.19
N LEU A 35 -11.14 14.85 -18.74
CA LEU A 35 -11.36 15.29 -17.37
C LEU A 35 -11.22 14.14 -16.36
N THR A 36 -11.74 12.96 -16.68
CA THR A 36 -11.63 11.77 -15.82
C THR A 36 -10.20 11.24 -15.74
N THR A 37 -9.48 11.19 -16.87
CA THR A 37 -8.06 10.79 -16.88
C THR A 37 -7.17 11.77 -16.13
N ALA A 38 -7.41 13.08 -16.27
CA ALA A 38 -6.72 14.09 -15.48
C ALA A 38 -7.00 13.94 -13.97
N ALA A 39 -8.25 13.70 -13.57
CA ALA A 39 -8.61 13.46 -12.17
C ALA A 39 -7.93 12.20 -11.60
N LEU A 40 -7.90 11.10 -12.36
CA LEU A 40 -7.22 9.86 -11.97
C LEU A 40 -5.71 10.05 -11.81
N LEU A 41 -5.07 10.85 -12.67
CA LEU A 41 -3.65 11.19 -12.54
C LEU A 41 -3.38 12.02 -11.28
N VAL A 42 -4.25 12.97 -10.93
CA VAL A 42 -4.14 13.76 -9.69
C VAL A 42 -4.29 12.88 -8.45
N ILE A 43 -5.14 11.86 -8.47
CA ILE A 43 -5.29 10.95 -7.32
C ILE A 43 -4.05 10.05 -7.15
N SER A 44 -3.35 9.72 -8.24
CA SER A 44 -2.16 8.86 -8.20
C SER A 44 -0.90 9.53 -7.64
N THR A 45 -0.90 10.86 -7.42
CA THR A 45 0.26 11.59 -6.89
C THR A 45 0.38 11.55 -5.36
N GLU A 46 -0.57 10.96 -4.64
CA GLU A 46 -0.41 10.67 -3.22
C GLU A 46 0.54 9.47 -3.01
N SER A 47 1.83 9.73 -3.12
CA SER A 47 2.82 8.92 -2.40
C SER A 47 2.49 9.01 -0.92
N ARG A 48 1.84 7.99 -0.37
CA ARG A 48 1.47 7.89 1.04
C ARG A 48 2.70 7.73 1.93
N SER A 49 3.56 8.75 2.01
CA SER A 49 4.27 9.03 3.25
C SER A 49 3.28 9.76 4.12
N HIS A 50 2.50 9.04 4.93
CA HIS A 50 1.71 9.70 5.98
C HIS A 50 2.72 10.45 6.86
N PRO A 51 2.70 11.79 6.90
CA PRO A 51 3.60 12.53 7.76
C PRO A 51 3.30 12.08 9.20
N CYS A 52 4.35 11.71 9.92
CA CYS A 52 4.23 11.41 11.34
C CYS A 52 3.55 12.58 12.04
N THR A 53 2.48 12.32 12.79
CA THR A 53 2.03 13.27 13.81
C THR A 53 3.10 13.29 14.90
N PRO A 54 3.73 14.44 15.17
CA PRO A 54 4.67 14.55 16.28
C PRO A 54 3.93 14.18 17.57
N CYS A 55 4.55 13.35 18.42
CA CYS A 55 4.04 13.09 19.76
C CYS A 55 4.38 14.26 20.69
N ASP A 56 3.51 14.51 21.67
CA ASP A 56 3.83 15.42 22.77
C ASP A 56 4.92 14.80 23.66
N GLU A 57 5.68 15.63 24.38
CA GLU A 57 6.84 15.19 25.19
C GLU A 57 6.49 14.02 26.13
N GLU A 58 5.32 14.06 26.77
CA GLU A 58 4.86 13.00 27.66
C GLU A 58 4.49 11.71 26.90
N GLU A 59 3.81 11.82 25.75
CA GLU A 59 3.41 10.67 24.93
C GLU A 59 4.65 9.94 24.36
N CYS A 60 5.66 10.69 23.93
CA CYS A 60 6.88 10.12 23.38
C CYS A 60 7.62 9.26 24.43
N GLU A 61 7.49 9.58 25.72
CA GLU A 61 8.18 8.91 26.81
C GLU A 61 7.44 7.69 27.38
N ILE A 62 6.19 7.45 26.96
CA ILE A 62 5.39 6.29 27.41
C ILE A 62 6.10 4.99 26.99
N GLU A 63 6.42 4.16 27.97
CA GLU A 63 7.10 2.90 27.76
C GLU A 63 6.12 1.76 27.48
N PRO A 64 6.24 1.07 26.33
CA PRO A 64 5.41 -0.11 26.06
C PRO A 64 5.73 -1.25 27.02
N ALA A 65 4.70 -1.93 27.52
CA ALA A 65 4.88 -3.04 28.45
C ALA A 65 5.42 -4.29 27.74
N GLY A 66 6.27 -5.06 28.44
CA GLY A 66 6.69 -6.40 28.02
C GLY A 66 7.77 -6.43 26.93
N CYS A 67 8.57 -5.38 26.76
CA CYS A 67 9.64 -5.38 25.78
C CYS A 67 10.86 -6.17 26.26
N ARG A 68 11.21 -7.23 25.53
CA ARG A 68 12.32 -8.14 25.87
C ARG A 68 13.70 -7.52 25.71
N TYR A 69 13.89 -6.69 24.68
CA TYR A 69 15.18 -6.11 24.29
C TYR A 69 15.24 -4.60 24.54
N GLY A 70 14.44 -4.12 25.50
CA GLY A 70 14.29 -2.70 25.80
C GLY A 70 13.46 -1.94 24.75
N PHE A 71 13.79 -0.66 24.58
CA PHE A 71 13.01 0.27 23.76
C PHE A 71 13.84 0.77 22.58
N ALA A 72 13.14 1.08 21.49
CA ALA A 72 13.67 1.84 20.36
C ALA A 72 12.72 3.00 20.08
N ARG A 73 13.22 4.05 19.43
CA ARG A 73 12.35 5.11 18.90
C ARG A 73 11.79 4.68 17.55
N ASP A 74 10.54 5.01 17.23
CA ASP A 74 9.99 4.85 15.89
C ASP A 74 10.31 6.07 15.00
N ASN A 75 9.73 6.11 13.79
CA ASN A 75 9.94 7.23 12.86
C ASN A 75 9.28 8.54 13.34
N CYS A 76 8.38 8.45 14.32
CA CYS A 76 7.65 9.56 14.91
C CYS A 76 8.16 9.90 16.32
N ASN A 77 9.31 9.35 16.73
CA ASN A 77 9.96 9.54 18.04
C ASN A 77 9.24 8.93 19.26
N ARG A 78 8.27 8.04 19.06
CA ARG A 78 7.63 7.28 20.15
C ARG A 78 8.47 6.07 20.55
N LYS A 79 8.46 5.72 21.84
CA LYS A 79 9.07 4.46 22.31
C LYS A 79 8.25 3.26 21.83
N VAL A 80 8.92 2.30 21.20
CA VAL A 80 8.39 1.01 20.77
C VAL A 80 9.28 -0.11 21.29
N CYS A 81 8.77 -1.34 21.37
CA CYS A 81 9.63 -2.46 21.75
C CYS A 81 10.72 -2.69 20.69
N ALA A 82 11.97 -2.73 21.16
CA ALA A 82 13.10 -3.03 20.33
C ALA A 82 13.13 -4.50 19.89
N LYS A 83 13.71 -4.74 18.72
CA LYS A 83 13.96 -6.05 18.14
C LYS A 83 15.35 -6.54 18.50
N GLY A 84 15.43 -7.81 18.84
CA GLY A 84 16.66 -8.50 19.22
C GLY A 84 17.40 -9.12 18.02
N PRO A 85 18.56 -9.75 18.26
CA PRO A 85 19.38 -10.34 17.21
C PRO A 85 18.61 -11.34 16.33
N GLY A 86 18.69 -11.18 15.01
CA GLY A 86 18.04 -12.06 14.03
C GLY A 86 16.55 -11.82 13.81
N GLU A 87 15.87 -11.04 14.64
CA GLU A 87 14.47 -10.66 14.43
C GLU A 87 14.32 -9.74 13.22
N PHE A 88 13.13 -9.74 12.62
CA PHE A 88 12.83 -8.87 11.48
C PHE A 88 12.84 -7.40 11.88
N CYS A 89 13.30 -6.55 10.97
CA CYS A 89 13.36 -5.11 11.16
C CYS A 89 13.25 -4.35 9.82
N GLY A 90 12.93 -3.06 9.90
CA GLY A 90 12.87 -2.16 8.74
C GLY A 90 11.52 -2.19 8.03
N GLY A 91 11.55 -2.13 6.69
CA GLY A 91 10.37 -1.96 5.85
C GLY A 91 9.86 -0.50 5.81
N PRO A 92 8.80 -0.23 5.02
CA PRO A 92 8.20 1.11 4.96
C PRO A 92 7.79 1.56 6.37
N SER A 93 8.23 2.75 6.76
CA SER A 93 7.99 3.32 8.08
C SER A 93 8.40 2.45 9.28
N SER A 94 9.40 1.56 9.12
CA SER A 94 9.83 0.62 10.17
C SER A 94 8.72 -0.36 10.62
N ILE A 95 7.77 -0.71 9.74
CA ILE A 95 6.63 -1.60 10.07
C ILE A 95 7.05 -2.98 10.59
N TRP A 96 8.23 -3.49 10.21
CA TRP A 96 8.74 -4.76 10.74
C TRP A 96 9.44 -4.63 12.09
N GLY A 97 9.60 -3.40 12.59
CA GLY A 97 10.21 -3.08 13.87
C GLY A 97 11.58 -2.40 13.71
N ARG A 98 12.08 -1.89 14.84
CA ARG A 98 13.41 -1.30 14.98
C ARG A 98 14.25 -2.16 15.92
N CYS A 99 15.53 -2.30 15.60
CA CYS A 99 16.48 -3.00 16.47
C CYS A 99 16.76 -2.20 17.73
N THR A 100 17.22 -2.88 18.79
CA THR A 100 17.80 -2.20 19.97
C THR A 100 19.03 -1.39 19.56
N ASP A 101 19.43 -0.42 20.38
CA ASP A 101 20.49 0.55 20.06
C ASP A 101 21.86 -0.10 19.79
N SER A 102 22.11 -1.28 20.35
CA SER A 102 23.34 -2.07 20.12
C SER A 102 23.36 -2.83 18.79
N LEU A 103 22.26 -2.84 18.03
CA LEU A 103 22.06 -3.64 16.81
C LEU A 103 21.69 -2.75 15.62
N HIS A 104 22.01 -3.22 14.41
CA HIS A 104 21.66 -2.52 13.17
C HIS A 104 20.81 -3.37 12.25
N CYS A 105 19.85 -2.75 11.56
CA CYS A 105 19.00 -3.48 10.64
C CYS A 105 19.73 -3.77 9.31
N LYS A 106 20.05 -5.04 9.06
CA LYS A 106 20.74 -5.52 7.85
C LYS A 106 20.00 -6.69 7.23
N CYS A 107 19.75 -6.65 5.92
CA CYS A 107 18.96 -7.66 5.21
C CYS A 107 17.59 -7.95 5.86
N ASN A 108 16.92 -6.92 6.36
CA ASN A 108 15.65 -6.99 7.10
C ASN A 108 15.72 -7.80 8.40
N ARG A 109 16.91 -7.94 9.00
CA ARG A 109 17.10 -8.56 10.32
C ARG A 109 18.08 -7.77 11.17
N CYS A 110 17.87 -7.76 12.48
CA CYS A 110 18.79 -7.10 13.40
C CYS A 110 20.11 -7.87 13.46
N SER A 111 21.19 -7.20 13.08
CA SER A 111 22.55 -7.76 13.02
C SER A 111 23.48 -7.00 13.95
N GLY A 112 24.42 -7.71 14.57
CA GLY A 112 25.27 -7.23 15.65
C GLY A 112 25.21 -8.17 16.85
N CYS A 113 25.75 -7.72 17.97
CA CYS A 113 25.67 -8.41 19.24
C CYS A 113 24.93 -7.51 20.24
N ASP A 114 23.95 -8.09 20.92
CA ASP A 114 23.31 -7.41 22.03
C ASP A 114 24.25 -7.39 23.24
N THR A 115 24.38 -6.23 23.87
CA THR A 115 25.35 -6.03 24.96
C THR A 115 24.84 -6.55 26.30
N GLU A 116 23.52 -6.70 26.46
CA GLU A 116 22.91 -7.21 27.68
C GLU A 116 22.81 -8.75 27.68
N SER A 117 22.31 -9.34 26.60
CA SER A 117 22.15 -10.80 26.49
C SER A 117 23.38 -11.55 25.95
N VAL A 118 24.35 -10.84 25.35
CA VAL A 118 25.52 -11.43 24.65
C VAL A 118 25.13 -12.27 23.42
N ASP A 119 23.88 -12.20 22.98
CA ASP A 119 23.41 -12.88 21.79
C ASP A 119 23.84 -12.12 20.52
N CYS A 120 24.42 -12.84 19.56
CA CYS A 120 24.89 -12.28 18.31
C CYS A 120 24.14 -12.87 17.12
N TYR A 121 23.79 -12.01 16.16
CA TYR A 121 23.30 -12.43 14.85
C TYR A 121 24.06 -11.68 13.75
N ASN A 122 24.61 -12.40 12.79
CA ASN A 122 25.24 -11.78 11.64
C ASN A 122 24.79 -12.47 10.36
N ARG A 123 24.20 -11.68 9.46
CA ARG A 123 23.84 -12.13 8.13
C ARG A 123 24.81 -11.56 7.12
N GLU A 124 25.60 -12.45 6.53
CA GLU A 124 26.56 -12.08 5.48
C GLU A 124 25.87 -11.86 4.13
N ASN A 125 24.88 -12.70 3.80
CA ASN A 125 24.20 -12.69 2.50
C ASN A 125 22.76 -12.18 2.60
N CYS A 126 22.49 -11.03 1.98
CA CYS A 126 21.14 -10.52 1.79
C CYS A 126 20.49 -11.21 0.58
N VAL A 127 19.48 -12.05 0.82
CA VAL A 127 18.58 -12.47 -0.26
C VAL A 127 17.40 -11.50 -0.36
N PRO A 128 16.87 -11.25 -1.58
CA PRO A 128 15.69 -10.42 -1.76
C PRO A 128 14.53 -10.95 -0.93
N LEU A 129 13.78 -10.06 -0.27
CA LEU A 129 12.65 -10.44 0.59
C LEU A 129 11.61 -11.30 -0.14
N ARG A 130 11.44 -11.09 -1.45
CA ARG A 130 10.59 -11.90 -2.32
C ARG A 130 10.89 -13.40 -2.24
N ARG A 131 12.17 -13.79 -2.19
CA ARG A 131 12.56 -15.21 -2.07
C ARG A 131 12.34 -15.79 -0.67
N LEU A 132 12.20 -14.95 0.36
CA LEU A 132 11.95 -15.41 1.73
C LEU A 132 10.47 -15.76 1.96
N ILE A 133 9.55 -15.14 1.22
CA ILE A 133 8.10 -15.40 1.33
C ILE A 133 7.70 -16.60 0.47
N GLU A 134 8.36 -16.81 -0.68
CA GLU A 134 8.11 -17.91 -1.62
C GLU A 134 8.76 -19.26 -1.18
N GLY A 135 9.32 -19.34 0.04
CA GLY A 135 10.12 -20.47 0.53
C GLY A 135 9.47 -21.34 1.61
N TYR A 136 8.14 -21.43 1.63
CA TYR A 136 7.36 -22.38 2.43
C TYR A 136 6.26 -23.02 1.58
#